data_AF-A0A366H4G4-F1
#
_entry.id   AF-A0A366H4G4-F1
#
_cell.length_a   1.000
_cell.length_b   1.000
_cell.length_c   1.000
_cell.angle_alpha   90.00
_cell.angle_beta   90.00
_cell.angle_gamma   90.00
#
_symmetry.space_group_name_H-M   'P 1'
#
loop_
_entity.id
_entity.type
_entity.pdbx_description
1 polymer ?
#
loop_
_entity_poly.entity_id
_entity_poly.type
_entity_poly.pdbx_seq_one_letter_code
_entity_poly.pdbx_strand_id
1 'polypeptide(L)'
;MVPLSTAKIDTTGELMSRRHFLHSLLSGLTLGHVCDGTYAHAPSRSSFSLSSDKLVREATQLSIPGGKLMPVPKFLVVHFTCGMSGRSSVAWWNKPQAKGVNAHFVIERDGELLQCRPCNRMCAHAGPSIWKGVRGLNACSIGIELANAGNAVQQGLLFGKYRAPHGVTRATHKNGLTADWENYSEAQLKTCFQLAAMLHEEYQFQDIVGHDDIAPLRKNDPGPLFPMEALQNFCGLTPTTKQ
;
A
#
# COMPACT_ATOMS: atom_id res chain seq x y z
N MET A 1 29.01 22.44 -62.45
CA MET A 1 27.84 23.28 -62.79
C MET A 1 26.77 23.06 -61.71
N VAL A 2 26.35 24.18 -61.13
CA VAL A 2 25.31 24.49 -60.11
C VAL A 2 23.90 24.06 -60.60
N PRO A 3 22.78 23.96 -59.81
CA PRO A 3 22.42 24.51 -58.47
C PRO A 3 21.90 23.46 -57.44
N LEU A 4 21.72 23.68 -56.11
CA LEU A 4 21.23 24.79 -55.25
C LEU A 4 19.80 25.27 -55.56
N SER A 5 18.80 24.64 -54.96
CA SER A 5 17.43 25.17 -54.87
C SER A 5 16.99 25.31 -53.41
N THR A 6 16.53 26.51 -53.10
CA THR A 6 16.14 27.07 -51.80
C THR A 6 14.66 26.84 -51.48
N ALA A 7 14.40 26.57 -50.19
CA ALA A 7 13.30 27.02 -49.34
C ALA A 7 11.82 26.78 -49.72
N LYS A 8 11.04 26.34 -48.72
CA LYS A 8 9.85 27.08 -48.24
C LYS A 8 9.57 26.73 -46.78
N ILE A 9 9.53 27.78 -45.97
CA ILE A 9 8.93 27.80 -44.62
C ILE A 9 7.43 28.03 -44.85
N ASP A 10 6.58 27.28 -44.15
CA ASP A 10 5.16 27.58 -44.05
C ASP A 10 4.78 27.85 -42.59
N THR A 11 3.95 28.87 -42.44
CA THR A 11 3.59 29.64 -41.27
C THR A 11 2.24 29.19 -40.74
N THR A 12 2.22 28.19 -39.85
CA THR A 12 1.06 27.96 -38.98
C THR A 12 1.56 27.41 -37.65
N GLY A 13 1.87 28.32 -36.73
CA GLY A 13 2.10 27.96 -35.35
C GLY A 13 0.80 27.46 -34.74
N GLU A 14 0.63 26.14 -34.64
CA GLU A 14 -0.42 25.55 -33.81
C GLU A 14 0.09 24.23 -33.20
N LEU A 15 0.17 24.22 -31.86
CA LEU A 15 0.47 23.01 -31.09
C LEU A 15 -0.76 22.09 -31.11
N MET A 16 -0.64 20.91 -31.71
CA MET A 16 -1.58 19.82 -31.46
C MET A 16 -0.92 18.60 -30.82
N SER A 17 -1.35 18.40 -29.57
CA SER A 17 -1.35 17.20 -28.72
C SER A 17 -0.91 15.88 -29.35
N ARG A 18 0.17 15.31 -28.80
CA ARG A 18 0.59 13.92 -28.99
C ARG A 18 -0.46 12.94 -28.44
N ARG A 19 -1.30 12.38 -29.31
CA ARG A 19 -2.02 11.13 -29.07
C ARG A 19 -1.71 10.17 -30.20
N HIS A 20 -1.45 8.92 -29.83
CA HIS A 20 -1.24 7.73 -30.66
C HIS A 20 0.14 7.58 -31.30
N PHE A 21 0.98 6.74 -30.69
CA PHE A 21 1.75 5.75 -31.44
C PHE A 21 2.17 4.59 -30.52
N LEU A 22 2.31 3.41 -31.13
CA LEU A 22 2.86 2.14 -30.64
C LEU A 22 1.86 1.10 -30.11
N HIS A 23 1.34 0.34 -31.09
CA HIS A 23 1.04 -1.08 -30.93
C HIS A 23 2.24 -1.91 -31.43
N SER A 24 2.39 -3.09 -30.84
CA SER A 24 3.17 -4.26 -31.32
C SER A 24 4.68 -4.28 -31.02
N LEU A 25 5.07 -5.11 -30.06
CA LEU A 25 5.60 -6.46 -30.26
C LEU A 25 6.15 -6.93 -28.91
N LEU A 26 5.76 -8.14 -28.46
CA LEU A 26 6.62 -9.10 -27.76
C LEU A 26 5.80 -10.37 -27.48
N SER A 27 6.04 -11.39 -28.30
CA SER A 27 5.75 -12.78 -28.01
C SER A 27 6.96 -13.41 -27.30
N GLY A 28 6.68 -14.32 -26.36
CA GLY A 28 7.62 -15.37 -25.96
C GLY A 28 8.30 -15.20 -24.60
N LEU A 29 7.62 -15.64 -23.53
CA LEU A 29 8.12 -16.59 -22.50
C LEU A 29 7.09 -16.66 -21.36
N THR A 30 6.38 -17.79 -21.30
CA THR A 30 5.47 -18.16 -20.23
C THR A 30 6.26 -18.46 -18.95
N LEU A 31 6.17 -17.57 -17.96
CA LEU A 31 6.20 -17.95 -16.54
C LEU A 31 4.85 -17.57 -15.96
N GLY A 32 4.09 -18.58 -15.53
CA GLY A 32 2.81 -18.37 -14.88
C GLY A 32 2.97 -17.55 -13.61
N HIS A 33 2.47 -16.33 -13.63
CA HIS A 33 2.00 -15.63 -12.45
C HIS A 33 0.70 -14.94 -12.84
N VAL A 34 -0.31 -15.18 -12.03
CA VAL A 34 -1.65 -14.59 -12.14
C VAL A 34 -1.50 -13.08 -11.98
N CYS A 35 -1.44 -12.38 -13.10
CA CYS A 35 -1.58 -10.93 -13.20
C CYS A 35 -2.51 -10.60 -14.38
N ASP A 36 -3.62 -11.33 -14.54
CA ASP A 36 -4.62 -10.99 -15.54
C ASP A 36 -5.53 -9.87 -15.01
N GLY A 37 -5.13 -8.63 -15.30
CA GLY A 37 -6.04 -7.55 -15.70
C GLY A 37 -7.05 -6.95 -14.70
N THR A 38 -7.27 -7.49 -13.50
CA THR A 38 -8.38 -7.04 -12.63
C THR A 38 -8.18 -5.68 -11.95
N TYR A 39 -6.99 -5.09 -12.03
CA TYR A 39 -6.70 -3.75 -11.48
C TYR A 39 -6.28 -2.72 -12.54
N ALA A 40 -6.35 -3.07 -13.84
CA ALA A 40 -5.85 -2.24 -14.94
C ALA A 40 -6.69 -0.99 -15.21
N HIS A 41 -7.88 -0.88 -14.61
CA HIS A 41 -8.70 0.32 -14.67
C HIS A 41 -9.11 0.71 -13.25
N ALA A 42 -8.43 1.71 -12.69
CA ALA A 42 -8.90 2.37 -11.49
C ALA A 42 -10.36 2.84 -11.74
N PRO A 43 -11.35 2.45 -10.91
CA PRO A 43 -12.68 3.01 -11.02
C PRO A 43 -12.57 4.54 -10.90
N SER A 44 -13.40 5.27 -11.64
CA SER A 44 -13.29 6.73 -11.80
C SER A 44 -13.33 7.52 -10.49
N ARG A 45 -13.81 6.90 -9.39
CA ARG A 45 -13.66 7.36 -8.00
C ARG A 45 -13.64 6.17 -7.03
N SER A 46 -12.91 6.32 -5.92
CA SER A 46 -13.01 5.38 -4.79
C SER A 46 -14.42 5.37 -4.22
N SER A 47 -14.88 4.22 -3.71
CA SER A 47 -16.15 4.13 -2.97
C SER A 47 -16.05 4.68 -1.55
N PHE A 48 -14.85 5.04 -1.10
CA PHE A 48 -14.62 5.65 0.20
C PHE A 48 -14.71 7.17 0.14
N SER A 49 -15.14 7.75 1.26
CA SER A 49 -15.18 9.21 1.42
C SER A 49 -14.60 9.63 2.77
N LEU A 50 -13.80 10.70 2.75
CA LEU A 50 -13.21 11.27 3.96
C LEU A 50 -14.06 12.43 4.48
N SER A 51 -14.45 12.36 5.74
CA SER A 51 -15.18 13.42 6.44
C SER A 51 -14.25 14.58 6.85
N SER A 52 -14.84 15.69 7.28
CA SER A 52 -14.10 16.88 7.75
C SER A 52 -13.26 16.60 9.00
N ASP A 53 -13.71 15.68 9.87
CA ASP A 53 -12.99 15.17 11.02
C ASP A 53 -11.97 14.07 10.67
N LYS A 54 -11.71 13.87 9.36
CA LYS A 54 -10.68 12.96 8.82
C LYS A 54 -10.93 11.49 9.18
N LEU A 55 -12.21 11.10 9.16
CA LEU A 55 -12.69 9.74 9.26
C LEU A 55 -13.21 9.25 7.91
N VAL A 56 -13.00 7.98 7.60
CA VAL A 56 -13.57 7.31 6.43
C VAL A 56 -14.97 6.86 6.79
N ARG A 57 -15.98 7.34 6.06
CA ARG A 57 -17.40 7.16 6.43
C ARG A 57 -17.83 5.70 6.44
N GLU A 58 -17.25 4.91 5.54
CA GLU A 58 -17.58 3.50 5.34
C GLU A 58 -16.77 2.57 6.26
N ALA A 59 -15.85 3.12 7.07
CA ALA A 59 -15.07 2.34 8.01
C ALA A 59 -15.79 2.15 9.34
N THR A 60 -15.72 0.93 9.88
CA THR A 60 -16.09 0.64 11.28
C THR A 60 -15.12 1.36 12.21
N GLN A 61 -15.63 2.27 13.03
CA GLN A 61 -14.81 3.09 13.93
C GLN A 61 -14.51 2.34 15.24
N LEU A 62 -13.23 2.11 15.53
CA LEU A 62 -12.76 1.44 16.77
C LEU A 62 -11.96 2.34 17.71
N SER A 63 -11.80 3.61 17.35
CA SER A 63 -11.25 4.74 18.13
C SER A 63 -10.23 4.38 19.24
N ILE A 64 -8.94 4.53 18.92
CA ILE A 64 -7.83 4.50 19.87
C ILE A 64 -7.44 5.96 20.18
N PRO A 65 -7.64 6.42 21.42
CA PRO A 65 -7.42 7.83 21.79
C PRO A 65 -5.95 8.23 21.66
N GLY A 66 -5.71 9.54 21.61
CA GLY A 66 -4.36 10.13 21.59
C GLY A 66 -3.82 10.40 20.19
N GLY A 67 -2.49 10.41 20.09
CA GLY A 67 -1.78 10.88 18.89
C GLY A 67 -1.58 12.41 18.89
N LYS A 68 -0.34 12.83 18.67
CA LYS A 68 -0.04 14.25 18.41
C LYS A 68 -0.64 14.65 17.05
N LEU A 69 -0.88 15.94 16.87
CA LEU A 69 -1.38 16.46 15.59
C LEU A 69 -0.38 16.16 14.47
N MET A 70 -0.89 15.63 13.37
CA MET A 70 -0.19 15.36 12.11
C MET A 70 -1.01 16.01 10.99
N PRO A 71 -0.84 17.31 10.74
CA PRO A 71 -1.75 18.04 9.86
C PRO A 71 -1.61 17.63 8.39
N VAL A 72 -0.42 17.19 7.97
CA VAL A 72 -0.14 16.79 6.58
C VAL A 72 0.64 15.48 6.55
N PRO A 73 -0.05 14.34 6.35
CA PRO A 73 0.61 13.08 6.01
C PRO A 73 1.38 13.23 4.68
N LYS A 74 2.62 12.73 4.64
CA LYS A 74 3.48 12.71 3.45
C LYS A 74 3.60 11.33 2.83
N PHE A 75 3.42 10.27 3.62
CA PHE A 75 3.57 8.89 3.18
C PHE A 75 2.39 8.03 3.61
N LEU A 76 2.15 6.96 2.86
CA LEU A 76 1.32 5.84 3.29
C LEU A 76 2.23 4.64 3.53
N VAL A 77 2.08 3.97 4.68
CA VAL A 77 2.87 2.77 5.01
C VAL A 77 1.94 1.57 5.17
N VAL A 78 2.20 0.51 4.41
CA VAL A 78 1.45 -0.75 4.43
C VAL A 78 2.16 -1.77 5.31
N HIS A 79 1.38 -2.48 6.13
CA HIS A 79 1.82 -3.45 7.13
C HIS A 79 0.98 -4.73 7.02
N PHE A 80 1.45 -5.80 7.65
CA PHE A 80 0.58 -6.87 8.12
C PHE A 80 0.64 -6.98 9.65
N THR A 81 -0.47 -7.43 10.23
CA THR A 81 -0.61 -7.48 11.70
C THR A 81 0.22 -8.58 12.38
N CYS A 82 0.60 -9.64 11.65
CA CYS A 82 1.16 -10.87 12.20
C CYS A 82 0.19 -11.57 13.19
N GLY A 83 -1.10 -11.21 13.11
CA GLY A 83 -2.14 -11.59 14.06
C GLY A 83 -3.24 -12.48 13.46
N MET A 84 -4.12 -12.97 14.33
CA MET A 84 -5.24 -13.83 13.95
C MET A 84 -6.34 -13.06 13.21
N SER A 85 -6.67 -11.85 13.66
CA SER A 85 -7.63 -10.94 13.01
C SER A 85 -7.26 -9.48 13.26
N GLY A 86 -7.80 -8.59 12.44
CA GLY A 86 -7.65 -7.14 12.63
C GLY A 86 -8.20 -6.68 13.97
N ARG A 87 -9.43 -7.08 14.32
CA ARG A 87 -10.07 -6.75 15.61
C ARG A 87 -9.26 -7.24 16.80
N SER A 88 -8.68 -8.44 16.74
CA SER A 88 -7.81 -8.93 17.82
C SER A 88 -6.54 -8.09 17.98
N SER A 89 -6.00 -7.58 16.86
CA SER A 89 -4.85 -6.68 16.84
C SER A 89 -5.20 -5.32 17.47
N VAL A 90 -6.36 -4.75 17.11
CA VAL A 90 -6.87 -3.52 17.72
C VAL A 90 -7.13 -3.70 19.22
N ALA A 91 -7.71 -4.83 19.63
CA ALA A 91 -7.90 -5.16 21.04
C ALA A 91 -6.57 -5.30 21.79
N TRP A 92 -5.55 -5.87 21.15
CA TRP A 92 -4.20 -5.96 21.71
C TRP A 92 -3.55 -4.59 21.89
N TRP A 93 -3.70 -3.67 20.93
CA TRP A 93 -3.12 -2.31 21.00
C TRP A 93 -3.63 -1.48 22.19
N ASN A 94 -4.81 -1.80 22.72
CA ASN A 94 -5.34 -1.16 23.93
C ASN A 94 -4.71 -1.68 25.23
N LYS A 95 -3.84 -2.67 25.17
CA LYS A 95 -3.17 -3.25 26.35
C LYS A 95 -1.81 -2.59 26.59
N PRO A 96 -1.36 -2.40 27.86
CA PRO A 96 -0.04 -1.86 28.17
C PRO A 96 1.12 -2.61 27.50
N GLN A 97 0.95 -3.92 27.31
CA GLN A 97 1.94 -4.80 26.68
C GLN A 97 2.19 -4.47 25.21
N ALA A 98 1.25 -3.82 24.51
CA ALA A 98 1.45 -3.34 23.15
C ALA A 98 2.41 -2.14 23.08
N LYS A 99 2.81 -1.56 24.22
CA LYS A 99 3.77 -0.44 24.31
C LYS A 99 3.39 0.74 23.41
N GLY A 100 2.09 0.97 23.26
CA GLY A 100 1.53 2.09 22.50
C GLY A 100 1.52 1.93 20.98
N VAL A 101 1.87 0.74 20.43
CA VAL A 101 1.74 0.47 18.98
C VAL A 101 0.28 0.57 18.55
N ASN A 102 0.04 1.19 17.40
CA ASN A 102 -1.26 1.31 16.73
C ASN A 102 -1.06 1.78 15.28
N ALA A 103 -2.09 1.60 14.45
CA ALA A 103 -2.17 2.13 13.09
C ALA A 103 -3.46 2.95 12.90
N HIS A 104 -3.59 3.64 11.76
CA HIS A 104 -4.81 4.39 11.43
C HIS A 104 -5.92 3.47 10.99
N PHE A 105 -5.58 2.48 10.16
CA PHE A 105 -6.53 1.56 9.55
C PHE A 105 -6.12 0.11 9.74
N VAL A 106 -7.11 -0.77 9.82
CA VAL A 106 -6.93 -2.22 9.74
C VAL A 106 -7.94 -2.78 8.74
N ILE A 107 -7.50 -3.69 7.85
CA ILE A 107 -8.35 -4.33 6.85
C ILE A 107 -8.44 -5.83 7.16
N GLU A 108 -9.64 -6.29 7.48
CA GLU A 108 -9.93 -7.70 7.72
C GLU A 108 -9.87 -8.53 6.43
N ARG A 109 -9.79 -9.86 6.57
CA ARG A 109 -9.66 -10.80 5.42
C ARG A 109 -10.86 -10.80 4.48
N ASP A 110 -12.02 -10.41 4.96
CA ASP A 110 -13.23 -10.22 4.16
C ASP A 110 -13.32 -8.82 3.51
N GLY A 111 -12.31 -7.97 3.72
CA GLY A 111 -12.27 -6.60 3.21
C GLY A 111 -12.93 -5.57 4.13
N GLU A 112 -13.43 -5.95 5.32
CA GLU A 112 -13.95 -4.97 6.27
C GLU A 112 -12.86 -3.96 6.66
N LEU A 113 -13.18 -2.67 6.51
CA LEU A 113 -12.30 -1.57 6.89
C LEU A 113 -12.60 -1.12 8.32
N LEU A 114 -11.59 -1.19 9.18
CA LEU A 114 -11.61 -0.67 10.54
C LEU A 114 -10.76 0.61 10.58
N GLN A 115 -11.29 1.68 11.17
CA GLN A 115 -10.51 2.89 11.45
C GLN A 115 -10.31 3.07 12.94
N CYS A 116 -9.05 3.19 13.34
CA CYS A 116 -8.64 3.31 14.73
C CYS A 116 -8.35 4.76 15.13
N ARG A 117 -7.98 5.64 14.19
CA ARG A 117 -7.68 7.04 14.51
C ARG A 117 -7.91 7.95 13.29
N PRO A 118 -8.37 9.20 13.50
CA PRO A 118 -8.40 10.22 12.44
C PRO A 118 -7.05 10.40 11.75
N CYS A 119 -7.07 10.64 10.44
CA CYS A 119 -5.86 10.77 9.62
C CYS A 119 -4.98 11.99 9.97
N ASN A 120 -5.52 12.98 10.69
CA ASN A 120 -4.77 14.15 11.16
C ASN A 120 -4.08 13.95 12.52
N ARG A 121 -4.03 12.72 13.04
CA ARG A 121 -3.35 12.38 14.28
C ARG A 121 -2.31 11.29 14.02
N MET A 122 -1.15 11.41 14.65
CA MET A 122 -0.08 10.41 14.53
C MET A 122 -0.54 9.05 15.08
N CYS A 123 -0.10 7.97 14.46
CA CYS A 123 -0.12 6.61 15.01
C CYS A 123 1.31 6.10 15.22
N ALA A 124 1.48 5.09 16.07
CA ALA A 124 2.78 4.51 16.38
C ALA A 124 2.97 3.17 15.65
N HIS A 125 3.05 3.22 14.32
CA HIS A 125 3.15 2.02 13.46
C HIS A 125 4.55 1.84 12.86
N ALA A 126 5.21 2.91 12.42
CA ALA A 126 6.52 2.85 11.76
C ALA A 126 7.69 2.59 12.72
N GLY A 127 7.68 3.21 13.91
CA GLY A 127 8.82 3.17 14.85
C GLY A 127 10.08 3.85 14.26
N PRO A 128 11.30 3.41 14.63
CA PRO A 128 12.53 3.85 13.96
C PRO A 128 12.47 3.50 12.47
N SER A 129 12.51 4.53 11.62
CA SER A 129 12.34 4.42 10.18
C SER A 129 13.00 5.59 9.45
N ILE A 130 13.35 5.36 8.18
CA ILE A 130 13.86 6.38 7.27
C ILE A 130 13.35 6.12 5.85
N TRP A 131 12.90 7.15 5.15
CA TRP A 131 12.53 7.07 3.74
C TRP A 131 12.79 8.41 3.04
N LYS A 132 13.46 8.38 1.87
CA LYS A 132 13.78 9.59 1.09
C LYS A 132 14.35 10.74 1.96
N GLY A 133 15.24 10.40 2.89
CA GLY A 133 15.88 11.34 3.83
C GLY A 133 15.04 11.75 5.04
N VAL A 134 13.74 11.41 5.09
CA VAL A 134 12.86 11.70 6.23
C VAL A 134 13.00 10.60 7.29
N ARG A 135 13.30 10.98 8.54
CA ARG A 135 13.40 10.06 9.69
C ARG A 135 12.14 10.11 10.54
N GLY A 136 11.76 8.97 11.12
CA GLY A 136 10.66 8.89 12.09
C GLY A 136 9.28 9.09 11.44
N LEU A 137 8.92 8.20 10.52
CA LEU A 137 7.74 8.37 9.66
C LEU A 137 6.40 8.47 10.40
N ASN A 138 6.26 7.98 11.63
CA ASN A 138 5.05 8.16 12.46
C ASN A 138 4.53 9.61 12.50
N ALA A 139 5.42 10.59 12.38
CA ALA A 139 5.07 12.02 12.43
C ALA A 139 4.50 12.57 11.11
N CYS A 140 4.55 11.80 10.03
CA CYS A 140 4.16 12.24 8.70
C CYS A 140 3.64 11.09 7.81
N SER A 141 3.07 10.05 8.40
CA SER A 141 2.51 8.96 7.62
C SER A 141 1.21 8.40 8.19
N ILE A 142 0.40 7.85 7.28
CA ILE A 142 -0.75 7.03 7.61
C ILE A 142 -0.33 5.56 7.55
N GLY A 143 -0.76 4.76 8.54
CA GLY A 143 -0.52 3.32 8.58
C GLY A 143 -1.77 2.51 8.24
N ILE A 144 -1.66 1.60 7.27
CA ILE A 144 -2.67 0.57 6.95
C ILE A 144 -2.13 -0.80 7.34
N GLU A 145 -2.84 -1.49 8.22
CA GLU A 145 -2.54 -2.86 8.64
C GLU A 145 -3.48 -3.84 7.96
N LEU A 146 -2.95 -4.88 7.30
CA LEU A 146 -3.77 -5.98 6.80
C LEU A 146 -3.79 -7.13 7.81
N ALA A 147 -4.97 -7.65 8.10
CA ALA A 147 -5.15 -8.86 8.91
C ALA A 147 -4.55 -10.06 8.17
N ASN A 148 -3.27 -10.33 8.41
CA ASN A 148 -2.47 -11.34 7.73
C ASN A 148 -1.33 -11.75 8.69
N ALA A 149 -1.06 -13.05 8.79
CA ALA A 149 -0.08 -13.67 9.66
C ALA A 149 1.36 -13.55 9.12
N GLY A 150 1.55 -13.04 7.90
CA GLY A 150 2.84 -12.91 7.24
C GLY A 150 3.52 -14.27 7.10
N ASN A 151 4.77 -14.37 7.53
CA ASN A 151 5.53 -15.63 7.59
C ASN A 151 5.37 -16.39 8.92
N ALA A 152 4.50 -15.94 9.83
CA ALA A 152 4.25 -16.61 11.11
C ALA A 152 3.18 -17.72 11.01
N VAL A 153 2.75 -18.08 9.80
CA VAL A 153 1.66 -19.04 9.57
C VAL A 153 1.92 -20.38 10.28
N GLN A 154 3.15 -20.88 10.23
CA GLN A 154 3.51 -22.16 10.88
C GLN A 154 3.43 -22.10 12.41
N GLN A 155 3.68 -20.95 13.04
CA GLN A 155 3.54 -20.80 14.49
C GLN A 155 2.07 -20.86 14.92
N GLY A 156 1.15 -20.34 14.10
CA GLY A 156 -0.29 -20.48 14.32
C GLY A 156 -0.81 -21.91 14.14
N LEU A 157 -0.19 -22.66 13.23
CA LEU A 157 -0.52 -24.07 12.94
C LEU A 157 -0.08 -25.02 14.05
N LEU A 158 1.08 -24.80 14.66
CA LEU A 158 1.65 -25.66 15.73
C LEU A 158 0.75 -25.80 16.96
N PHE A 159 -0.19 -24.87 17.17
CA PHE A 159 -1.15 -24.92 18.27
C PHE A 159 -2.60 -25.16 17.81
N GLY A 160 -2.83 -25.43 16.52
CA GLY A 160 -4.18 -25.64 15.96
C GLY A 160 -5.11 -24.43 16.07
N LYS A 161 -4.59 -23.24 16.39
CA LYS A 161 -5.39 -22.03 16.68
C LYS A 161 -5.66 -21.18 15.45
N TYR A 162 -4.93 -21.40 14.37
CA TYR A 162 -5.03 -20.57 13.18
C TYR A 162 -4.66 -21.35 11.90
N ARG A 163 -5.49 -21.20 10.86
CA ARG A 163 -5.20 -21.66 9.50
C ARG A 163 -5.39 -20.47 8.56
N ALA A 164 -4.43 -20.26 7.66
CA ALA A 164 -4.52 -19.24 6.62
C ALA A 164 -5.70 -19.55 5.68
N PRO A 165 -6.81 -18.80 5.72
CA PRO A 165 -8.03 -19.16 5.00
C PRO A 165 -7.87 -19.03 3.47
N HIS A 166 -6.92 -18.22 3.01
CA HIS A 166 -6.62 -18.03 1.58
C HIS A 166 -5.38 -18.82 1.13
N GLY A 167 -4.91 -19.75 1.96
CA GLY A 167 -3.73 -20.56 1.69
C GLY A 167 -2.40 -19.86 1.98
N VAL A 168 -1.33 -20.57 1.69
CA VAL A 168 0.05 -20.12 1.90
C VAL A 168 0.84 -20.29 0.60
N THR A 169 1.75 -19.36 0.35
CA THR A 169 2.68 -19.44 -0.77
C THR A 169 4.11 -19.34 -0.25
N ARG A 170 4.98 -20.26 -0.68
CA ARG A 170 6.41 -20.19 -0.40
C ARG A 170 7.05 -19.14 -1.31
N ALA A 171 7.63 -18.10 -0.72
CA ALA A 171 8.20 -16.99 -1.46
C ALA A 171 9.43 -16.40 -0.74
N THR A 172 10.29 -15.76 -1.53
CA THR A 172 11.50 -15.07 -1.03
C THR A 172 11.22 -13.58 -0.90
N HIS A 173 11.32 -13.06 0.32
CA HIS A 173 11.25 -11.63 0.60
C HIS A 173 12.41 -10.89 -0.07
N LYS A 174 12.20 -9.61 -0.45
CA LYS A 174 13.24 -8.76 -1.05
C LYS A 174 14.47 -8.53 -0.17
N ASN A 175 14.41 -8.89 1.11
CA ASN A 175 15.53 -8.87 2.05
C ASN A 175 16.14 -10.27 2.30
N GLY A 176 15.81 -11.27 1.47
CA GLY A 176 16.49 -12.57 1.41
C GLY A 176 15.83 -13.73 2.14
N LEU A 177 14.83 -13.49 2.99
CA LEU A 177 14.14 -14.57 3.72
C LEU A 177 13.18 -15.35 2.81
N THR A 178 13.43 -16.65 2.63
CA THR A 178 12.45 -17.59 2.04
C THR A 178 11.66 -18.28 3.13
N ALA A 179 10.33 -18.14 3.09
CA ALA A 179 9.41 -18.74 4.05
C ALA A 179 8.06 -19.03 3.38
N ASP A 180 7.15 -19.66 4.13
CA ASP A 180 5.74 -19.76 3.73
C ASP A 180 5.01 -18.53 4.25
N TRP A 181 4.37 -17.79 3.35
CA TRP A 181 3.66 -16.55 3.64
C TRP A 181 2.16 -16.75 3.44
N GLU A 182 1.33 -16.16 4.31
CA GLU A 182 -0.11 -16.16 4.11
C GLU A 182 -0.49 -15.31 2.88
N ASN A 183 -1.33 -15.86 2.00
CA ASN A 183 -1.88 -15.14 0.86
C ASN A 183 -2.85 -14.03 1.31
N TYR A 184 -2.80 -12.88 0.66
CA TYR A 184 -3.81 -11.84 0.80
C TYR A 184 -5.10 -12.23 0.06
N SER A 185 -6.26 -11.92 0.64
CA SER A 185 -7.53 -12.11 -0.06
C SER A 185 -7.75 -11.03 -1.12
N GLU A 186 -8.54 -11.33 -2.14
CA GLU A 186 -8.95 -10.34 -3.13
C GLU A 186 -9.72 -9.17 -2.51
N ALA A 187 -10.58 -9.45 -1.52
CA ALA A 187 -11.33 -8.42 -0.81
C ALA A 187 -10.42 -7.48 -0.01
N GLN A 188 -9.37 -8.01 0.62
CA GLN A 188 -8.34 -7.24 1.30
C GLN A 188 -7.61 -6.30 0.35
N LEU A 189 -7.11 -6.84 -0.76
CA LEU A 189 -6.36 -6.06 -1.74
C LEU A 189 -7.24 -4.97 -2.35
N LYS A 190 -8.48 -5.31 -2.74
CA LYS A 190 -9.44 -4.34 -3.26
C LYS A 190 -9.70 -3.20 -2.28
N THR A 191 -10.01 -3.49 -1.02
CA THR A 191 -10.21 -2.46 0.01
C THR A 191 -8.96 -1.60 0.21
N CYS A 192 -7.78 -2.21 0.26
CA CYS A 192 -6.52 -1.49 0.43
C CYS A 192 -6.25 -0.53 -0.72
N PHE A 193 -6.47 -0.97 -1.97
CA PHE A 193 -6.24 -0.17 -3.16
C PHE A 193 -7.22 1.02 -3.22
N GLN A 194 -8.51 0.77 -2.98
CA GLN A 194 -9.52 1.82 -2.96
C GLN A 194 -9.29 2.85 -1.84
N LEU A 195 -8.86 2.39 -0.65
CA LEU A 195 -8.53 3.27 0.47
C LEU A 195 -7.30 4.11 0.16
N ALA A 196 -6.22 3.49 -0.34
CA ALA A 196 -4.99 4.18 -0.68
C ALA A 196 -5.21 5.25 -1.76
N ALA A 197 -5.99 4.93 -2.81
CA ALA A 197 -6.32 5.89 -3.86
C ALA A 197 -7.10 7.10 -3.33
N MET A 198 -8.11 6.89 -2.48
CA MET A 198 -8.87 7.99 -1.86
C MET A 198 -7.97 8.87 -0.98
N LEU A 199 -7.14 8.24 -0.14
CA LEU A 199 -6.20 8.96 0.72
C LEU A 199 -5.14 9.71 -0.10
N HIS A 200 -4.69 9.13 -1.21
CA HIS A 200 -3.74 9.79 -2.10
C HIS A 200 -4.36 10.99 -2.81
N GLU A 201 -5.62 10.90 -3.25
CA GLU A 201 -6.37 12.02 -3.81
C GLU A 201 -6.44 13.20 -2.82
N GLU A 202 -6.74 12.93 -1.55
CA GLU A 202 -6.81 13.94 -0.49
C GLU A 202 -5.43 14.51 -0.09
N TYR A 203 -4.44 13.64 0.14
CA TYR A 203 -3.18 14.03 0.80
C TYR A 203 -1.99 14.19 -0.14
N GLN A 204 -2.09 13.74 -1.39
CA GLN A 204 -1.03 13.81 -2.39
C GLN A 204 0.29 13.26 -1.86
N PHE A 205 0.27 12.00 -1.36
CA PHE A 205 1.44 11.35 -0.78
C PHE A 205 2.66 11.43 -1.70
N GLN A 206 3.83 11.67 -1.10
CA GLN A 206 5.12 11.60 -1.80
C GLN A 206 5.48 10.16 -2.20
N ASP A 207 4.99 9.18 -1.42
CA ASP A 207 5.19 7.77 -1.70
C ASP A 207 4.21 6.88 -0.92
N ILE A 208 4.03 5.66 -1.41
CA ILE A 208 3.34 4.56 -0.74
C ILE A 208 4.34 3.42 -0.62
N VAL A 209 4.62 2.98 0.62
CA VAL A 209 5.75 2.10 0.92
C VAL A 209 5.34 0.95 1.85
N GLY A 210 6.10 -0.15 1.82
CA GLY A 210 6.02 -1.18 2.84
C GLY A 210 6.76 -0.78 4.12
N HIS A 211 6.48 -1.45 5.23
CA HIS A 211 7.28 -1.26 6.45
C HIS A 211 8.72 -1.75 6.27
N ASP A 212 8.89 -2.79 5.45
CA ASP A 212 10.14 -3.37 5.00
C ASP A 212 11.01 -2.42 4.14
N ASP A 213 10.42 -1.41 3.51
CA ASP A 213 11.14 -0.35 2.77
C ASP A 213 11.77 0.65 3.74
N ILE A 214 11.02 1.07 4.76
CA ILE A 214 11.41 2.16 5.65
C ILE A 214 12.22 1.67 6.87
N ALA A 215 12.24 0.36 7.10
CA ALA A 215 12.94 -0.31 8.20
C ALA A 215 13.47 -1.71 7.81
N PRO A 216 14.27 -1.85 6.73
CA PRO A 216 14.60 -3.14 6.10
C PRO A 216 15.35 -4.14 6.98
N LEU A 217 16.11 -3.64 7.96
CA LEU A 217 16.87 -4.50 8.89
C LEU A 217 16.01 -5.04 10.05
N ARG A 218 14.79 -4.53 10.22
CA ARG A 218 13.91 -4.85 11.36
C ARG A 218 12.58 -5.44 10.93
N LYS A 219 12.11 -5.10 9.72
CA LYS A 219 10.76 -5.40 9.25
C LYS A 219 10.78 -6.13 7.91
N ASN A 220 9.78 -6.98 7.75
CA ASN A 220 9.55 -7.82 6.57
C ASN A 220 8.10 -7.72 6.07
N ASP A 221 7.30 -6.83 6.66
CA ASP A 221 5.93 -6.53 6.26
C ASP A 221 5.89 -5.39 5.25
N PRO A 222 5.00 -5.43 4.23
CA PRO A 222 3.89 -6.37 4.03
C PRO A 222 4.30 -7.70 3.36
N GLY A 223 5.59 -7.94 3.14
CA GLY A 223 6.06 -9.23 2.65
C GLY A 223 6.00 -9.39 1.13
N PRO A 224 6.54 -10.50 0.60
CA PRO A 224 6.73 -10.68 -0.85
C PRO A 224 5.43 -10.89 -1.62
N LEU A 225 4.33 -11.24 -0.94
CA LEU A 225 3.05 -11.52 -1.59
C LEU A 225 2.16 -10.28 -1.72
N PHE A 226 2.53 -9.16 -1.07
CA PHE A 226 1.77 -7.93 -1.24
C PHE A 226 2.18 -7.22 -2.53
N PRO A 227 1.24 -6.87 -3.43
CA PRO A 227 1.56 -6.28 -4.72
C PRO A 227 1.83 -4.77 -4.63
N MET A 228 2.93 -4.38 -3.98
CA MET A 228 3.30 -2.97 -3.74
C MET A 228 3.37 -2.13 -5.03
N GLU A 229 4.00 -2.65 -6.09
CA GLU A 229 4.11 -1.95 -7.37
C GLU A 229 2.73 -1.71 -8.01
N ALA A 230 1.84 -2.70 -7.93
CA ALA A 230 0.48 -2.55 -8.44
C ALA A 230 -0.31 -1.51 -7.65
N LEU A 231 -0.13 -1.45 -6.32
CA LEU A 231 -0.76 -0.43 -5.48
C LEU A 231 -0.28 0.98 -5.84
N GLN A 232 1.03 1.16 -6.00
CA GLN A 232 1.63 2.43 -6.41
C GLN A 232 1.10 2.87 -7.78
N ASN A 233 1.13 1.97 -8.77
CA ASN A 233 0.59 2.22 -10.11
C ASN A 233 -0.90 2.58 -10.07
N PHE A 234 -1.70 1.86 -9.25
CA PHE A 234 -3.13 2.13 -9.08
C PHE A 234 -3.40 3.54 -8.52
N CYS A 235 -2.50 4.06 -7.67
CA CYS A 235 -2.58 5.42 -7.15
C CYS A 235 -1.96 6.47 -8.08
N GLY A 236 -1.47 6.09 -9.27
CA GLY A 236 -0.81 7.01 -10.20
C GLY A 236 0.63 7.37 -9.81
N LEU A 237 1.23 6.66 -8.86
CA LEU A 237 2.62 6.84 -8.46
C LEU A 237 3.54 5.97 -9.30
N THR A 238 4.73 6.48 -9.60
CA THR A 238 5.79 5.67 -10.20
C THR A 238 6.40 4.78 -9.13
N PRO A 239 6.47 3.44 -9.32
CA PRO A 239 7.07 2.54 -8.37
C PRO A 239 8.52 2.94 -8.06
N THR A 240 8.80 3.15 -6.79
CA THR A 240 10.15 3.54 -6.36
C THR A 240 11.03 2.28 -6.34
N THR A 241 12.06 2.21 -7.17
CA THR A 241 13.12 1.21 -7.04
C THR A 241 13.94 1.48 -5.77
N LYS A 242 14.38 0.42 -5.07
CA LYS A 242 15.17 0.50 -3.82
C LYS A 242 16.24 1.60 -3.87
N GLN A 243 16.35 2.38 -2.79
CA GLN A 243 17.55 3.17 -2.47
C GLN A 243 18.59 2.29 -1.78
#